data_AF-A0A127BB57-F1
#
_entry.id   AF-A0A127BB57-F1
#
_cell.length_a   1.000
_cell.length_b   1.000
_cell.length_c   1.000
_cell.angle_alpha   90.00
_cell.angle_beta   90.00
_cell.angle_gamma   90.00
#
_symmetry.space_group_name_H-M   'P 1'
#
loop_
_entity.id
_entity.type
_entity.pdbx_description
1 polymer ?
#
loop_
_entity_poly.entity_id
_entity_poly.type
_entity_poly.pdbx_seq_one_letter_code
_entity_poly.pdbx_strand_id
1 'polypeptide(L)'
;MSWTTPKKAIMLSAVAEGGTKLNAFDNALLKMGIGNVNLVKLSSVIPAHIEWLDELPKNIPIGMLLPTVYAHIESDEPGSTISAALGVGISEGNEGGLIYEYAGYCTKEEAEEMVKKMVEEGFRVRGWKLKEFKVVSAEITVKDKPAAAVAAVIMFPY
;
A
#
# COMPACT_ATOMS: atom_id res chain seq x y z
N MET A 1 -20.60 -1.05 17.92
CA MET A 1 -19.52 -0.85 16.92
C MET A 1 -19.57 0.61 16.51
N SER A 2 -18.62 1.43 16.97
CA SER A 2 -18.52 2.82 16.52
C SER A 2 -17.63 2.84 15.28
N TRP A 3 -18.20 3.17 14.12
CA TRP A 3 -17.42 3.51 12.94
C TRP A 3 -16.69 4.83 13.23
N THR A 4 -15.36 4.82 13.17
CA THR A 4 -14.51 5.99 13.45
C THR A 4 -13.65 6.32 12.26
N THR A 5 -13.64 7.59 11.87
CA THR A 5 -12.71 8.09 10.85
C THR A 5 -11.27 7.89 11.34
N PRO A 6 -10.39 7.28 10.53
CA PRO A 6 -8.98 7.15 10.87
C PRO A 6 -8.30 8.51 11.12
N LYS A 7 -7.34 8.51 12.04
CA LYS A 7 -6.56 9.70 12.42
C LYS A 7 -5.11 9.61 12.00
N LYS A 8 -4.59 8.38 11.87
CA LYS A 8 -3.21 8.12 11.49
C LYS A 8 -3.12 7.16 10.32
N ALA A 9 -2.10 7.32 9.50
CA ALA A 9 -1.77 6.39 8.43
C ALA A 9 -0.27 6.11 8.39
N ILE A 10 0.09 4.92 7.92
CA ILE A 10 1.47 4.56 7.60
C ILE A 10 1.51 3.91 6.23
N MET A 11 2.57 4.20 5.47
CA MET A 11 2.86 3.59 4.18
C MET A 11 3.97 2.56 4.36
N LEU A 12 3.73 1.33 3.94
CA LEU A 12 4.69 0.23 4.04
C LEU A 12 4.79 -0.48 2.71
N SER A 13 5.98 -1.00 2.40
CA SER A 13 6.14 -1.97 1.33
C SER A 13 7.22 -2.97 1.68
N ALA A 14 7.11 -4.15 1.10
CA ALA A 14 8.15 -5.15 1.17
C ALA A 14 8.07 -6.10 -0.02
N VAL A 15 9.18 -6.79 -0.21
CA VAL A 15 9.28 -7.94 -1.10
C VAL A 15 9.77 -9.14 -0.32
N ALA A 16 9.30 -10.32 -0.69
CA ALA A 16 9.81 -11.56 -0.14
C ALA A 16 9.68 -12.71 -1.13
N GLU A 17 10.53 -13.71 -0.93
CA GLU A 17 10.40 -15.02 -1.56
C GLU A 17 9.68 -15.98 -0.59
N GLY A 18 9.12 -17.06 -1.13
CA GLY A 18 8.45 -18.10 -0.34
C GLY A 18 8.46 -19.45 -1.04
N GLY A 19 8.12 -20.51 -0.31
CA GLY A 19 7.98 -21.86 -0.89
C GLY A 19 6.78 -21.98 -1.84
N THR A 20 5.81 -21.08 -1.72
CA THR A 20 4.66 -20.89 -2.61
C THR A 20 4.40 -19.39 -2.78
N LYS A 21 3.59 -18.99 -3.76
CA LYS A 21 3.18 -17.57 -3.93
C LYS A 21 2.56 -17.00 -2.66
N LEU A 22 1.65 -17.75 -2.02
CA LEU A 22 1.01 -17.29 -0.79
C LEU A 22 1.99 -17.15 0.37
N ASN A 23 2.98 -18.05 0.49
CA ASN A 23 4.03 -17.89 1.49
C ASN A 23 4.95 -16.70 1.18
N ALA A 24 5.18 -16.38 -0.09
CA ALA A 24 5.96 -15.20 -0.47
C ALA A 24 5.21 -13.91 -0.06
N PHE A 25 3.89 -13.86 -0.28
CA PHE A 25 3.04 -12.78 0.18
C PHE A 25 3.06 -12.65 1.72
N ASP A 26 2.85 -13.74 2.45
CA ASP A 26 2.88 -13.78 3.92
C ASP A 26 4.24 -13.32 4.48
N ASN A 27 5.35 -13.77 3.88
CA ASN A 27 6.70 -13.33 4.24
C ASN A 27 6.91 -11.82 4.01
N ALA A 28 6.30 -11.25 2.96
CA ALA A 28 6.36 -9.82 2.73
C ALA A 28 5.58 -9.05 3.83
N LEU A 29 4.41 -9.54 4.24
CA LEU A 29 3.67 -8.96 5.37
C LEU A 29 4.45 -9.05 6.69
N LEU A 30 5.16 -10.16 6.94
CA LEU A 30 6.04 -10.31 8.10
C LEU A 30 7.18 -9.27 8.09
N LYS A 31 7.81 -9.03 6.93
CA LYS A 31 8.84 -7.98 6.79
C LYS A 31 8.28 -6.57 7.04
N MET A 32 7.03 -6.34 6.70
CA MET A 32 6.32 -5.07 6.99
C MET A 32 5.90 -4.94 8.46
N GLY A 33 6.08 -5.97 9.29
CA GLY A 33 5.63 -5.98 10.69
C GLY A 33 4.13 -6.20 10.87
N ILE A 34 3.42 -6.59 9.81
CA ILE A 34 1.96 -6.80 9.79
C ILE A 34 1.57 -8.24 9.42
N GLY A 35 2.51 -9.20 9.42
CA GLY A 35 2.20 -10.59 9.06
C GLY A 35 1.29 -11.32 10.06
N ASN A 36 1.16 -10.80 11.29
CA ASN A 36 0.35 -11.44 12.33
C ASN A 36 -1.03 -10.76 12.55
N VAL A 37 -1.51 -9.95 11.60
CA VAL A 37 -2.79 -9.23 11.72
C VAL A 37 -3.77 -9.64 10.62
N ASN A 38 -5.04 -9.29 10.80
CA ASN A 38 -6.06 -9.49 9.77
C ASN A 38 -6.26 -8.19 8.98
N LEU A 39 -5.79 -8.15 7.73
CA LEU A 39 -5.97 -6.99 6.87
C LEU A 39 -7.43 -6.89 6.43
N VAL A 40 -8.06 -5.76 6.73
CA VAL A 40 -9.40 -5.42 6.24
C VAL A 40 -9.25 -4.50 5.04
N LYS A 41 -9.50 -5.03 3.84
CA LYS A 41 -9.35 -4.24 2.60
C LYS A 41 -10.33 -3.05 2.60
N LEU A 42 -9.78 -1.85 2.49
CA LEU A 42 -10.52 -0.59 2.37
C LEU A 42 -10.65 -0.12 0.93
N SER A 43 -11.54 0.85 0.73
CA SER A 43 -11.55 1.67 -0.46
C SER A 43 -10.50 2.81 -0.38
N SER A 44 -10.26 3.41 -1.53
CA SER A 44 -9.18 4.35 -1.88
C SER A 44 -9.26 5.78 -1.28
N VAL A 45 -9.71 6.00 -0.05
CA VAL A 45 -9.94 7.37 0.48
C VAL A 45 -9.13 7.65 1.75
N ILE A 46 -8.47 8.81 1.78
CA ILE A 46 -7.76 9.35 2.95
C ILE A 46 -8.59 10.46 3.61
N PRO A 47 -8.85 10.38 4.93
CA PRO A 47 -9.43 11.49 5.69
C PRO A 47 -8.57 12.76 5.65
N ALA A 48 -9.23 13.92 5.73
CA ALA A 48 -8.53 15.18 5.96
C ALA A 48 -7.77 15.18 7.30
N HIS A 49 -6.62 15.85 7.31
CA HIS A 49 -5.77 16.01 8.50
C HIS A 49 -5.21 14.70 9.08
N ILE A 50 -5.07 13.65 8.26
CA ILE A 50 -4.41 12.42 8.70
C ILE A 50 -2.95 12.66 9.07
N GLU A 51 -2.53 12.12 10.21
CA GLU A 51 -1.14 12.12 10.64
C GLU A 51 -0.40 10.93 10.01
N TRP A 52 0.69 11.20 9.30
CA TRP A 52 1.52 10.15 8.72
C TRP A 52 2.59 9.70 9.71
N LEU A 53 2.63 8.40 10.00
CA LEU A 53 3.62 7.79 10.87
C LEU A 53 4.85 7.36 10.09
N ASP A 54 6.03 7.52 10.70
CA ASP A 54 7.30 7.02 10.16
C ASP A 54 7.58 5.57 10.55
N GLU A 55 7.01 5.11 11.66
CA GLU A 55 7.21 3.76 12.21
C GLU A 55 5.90 3.13 12.70
N LEU A 56 5.79 1.81 12.53
CA LEU A 56 4.62 1.05 12.94
C LEU A 56 4.48 1.04 14.47
N PRO A 57 3.26 1.14 15.04
CA PRO A 57 3.06 1.02 16.48
C PRO A 57 3.66 -0.29 17.04
N LYS A 58 4.47 -0.19 18.09
CA LYS A 58 5.30 -1.30 18.62
C LYS A 58 4.52 -2.50 19.19
N ASN A 59 3.20 -2.37 19.39
CA ASN A 59 2.36 -3.36 20.07
C ASN A 59 1.04 -3.61 19.31
N ILE A 60 1.10 -3.98 18.03
CA ILE A 60 -0.11 -4.41 17.31
C ILE A 60 -0.48 -5.83 17.78
N PRO A 61 -1.67 -6.04 18.36
CA PRO A 61 -2.10 -7.37 18.80
C PRO A 61 -2.20 -8.35 17.63
N ILE A 62 -1.80 -9.59 17.88
CA ILE A 62 -1.99 -10.69 16.93
C ILE A 62 -3.49 -10.83 16.63
N GLY A 63 -3.82 -10.95 15.34
CA GLY A 63 -5.20 -11.09 14.86
C GLY A 63 -6.02 -9.80 14.83
N MET A 64 -5.44 -8.64 15.19
CA MET A 64 -6.13 -7.35 15.12
C MET A 64 -6.65 -7.10 13.70
N LEU A 65 -7.88 -6.61 13.58
CA LEU A 65 -8.43 -6.12 12.33
C LEU A 65 -7.78 -4.78 11.99
N LEU A 66 -7.08 -4.73 10.86
CA LEU A 66 -6.26 -3.60 10.46
C LEU A 66 -6.77 -3.04 9.12
N PRO A 67 -7.48 -1.90 9.12
CA PRO A 67 -7.99 -1.29 7.90
C PRO A 67 -6.85 -0.88 6.97
N THR A 68 -6.83 -1.44 5.75
CA THR A 68 -5.67 -1.37 4.84
C THR A 68 -6.11 -1.21 3.39
N VAL A 69 -5.49 -0.29 2.65
CA VAL A 69 -5.48 -0.31 1.18
C VAL A 69 -4.16 -0.94 0.75
N TYR A 70 -4.17 -1.95 -0.12
CA TYR A 70 -2.94 -2.65 -0.51
C TYR A 70 -2.97 -3.18 -1.94
N ALA A 71 -1.83 -3.00 -2.61
CA ALA A 71 -1.49 -3.65 -3.86
C ALA A 71 -0.53 -4.80 -3.58
N HIS A 72 -0.71 -5.91 -4.28
CA HIS A 72 0.25 -7.00 -4.27
C HIS A 72 0.25 -7.73 -5.60
N ILE A 73 1.37 -8.37 -5.88
CA ILE A 73 1.53 -9.29 -7.00
C ILE A 73 2.55 -10.36 -6.61
N GLU A 74 2.31 -11.58 -7.06
CA GLU A 74 3.20 -12.71 -6.91
C GLU A 74 3.53 -13.32 -8.27
N SER A 75 4.76 -13.80 -8.40
CA SER A 75 5.20 -14.54 -9.57
C SER A 75 6.17 -15.64 -9.18
N ASP A 76 6.13 -16.73 -9.94
CA ASP A 76 7.00 -17.90 -9.86
C ASP A 76 7.75 -18.11 -11.18
N GLU A 77 7.77 -17.09 -12.04
CA GLU A 77 8.47 -17.11 -13.32
C GLU A 77 9.87 -16.50 -13.20
N PRO A 78 10.95 -17.29 -13.26
CA PRO A 78 12.31 -16.78 -13.14
C PRO A 78 12.64 -15.71 -14.18
N GLY A 79 13.25 -14.61 -13.73
CA GLY A 79 13.63 -13.48 -14.57
C GLY A 79 12.55 -12.42 -14.75
N SER A 80 11.30 -12.70 -14.36
CA SER A 80 10.23 -11.71 -14.38
C SER A 80 10.41 -10.69 -13.25
N THR A 81 10.31 -9.40 -13.58
CA THR A 81 10.27 -8.31 -12.59
C THR A 81 8.81 -7.97 -12.29
N ILE A 82 8.45 -8.02 -11.02
CA ILE A 82 7.13 -7.64 -10.52
C ILE A 82 7.24 -6.47 -9.56
N SER A 83 6.28 -5.55 -9.65
CA SER A 83 6.19 -4.39 -8.78
C SER A 83 4.78 -4.16 -8.26
N ALA A 84 4.68 -3.63 -7.05
CA ALA A 84 3.45 -3.14 -6.44
C ALA A 84 3.67 -1.71 -5.94
N ALA A 85 2.69 -0.83 -6.15
CA ALA A 85 2.76 0.57 -5.73
C ALA A 85 1.40 1.09 -5.23
N LEU A 86 1.46 2.02 -4.29
CA LEU A 86 0.35 2.87 -3.88
C LEU A 86 0.74 4.33 -4.00
N GLY A 87 -0.05 5.09 -4.74
CA GLY A 87 0.05 6.55 -4.81
C GLY A 87 -1.02 7.20 -3.95
N VAL A 88 -0.63 8.14 -3.10
CA VAL A 88 -1.53 8.89 -2.23
C VAL A 88 -1.48 10.36 -2.60
N GLY A 89 -2.59 10.88 -3.12
CA GLY A 89 -2.77 12.31 -3.33
C GLY A 89 -3.49 12.95 -2.15
N ILE A 90 -3.00 14.09 -1.69
CA ILE A 90 -3.59 14.88 -0.61
C ILE A 90 -4.04 16.24 -1.18
N SER A 91 -5.29 16.63 -0.89
CA SER A 91 -5.85 17.89 -1.37
C SER A 91 -5.32 19.11 -0.62
N GLU A 92 -5.34 20.25 -1.29
CA GLU A 92 -5.01 21.55 -0.69
C GLU A 92 -6.07 22.01 0.32
N GLY A 93 -7.32 21.65 0.09
CA GLY A 93 -8.46 21.95 0.96
C GLY A 93 -8.65 20.90 2.08
N ASN A 94 -9.89 20.81 2.56
CA ASN A 94 -10.28 19.89 3.63
C ASN A 94 -10.99 18.62 3.12
N GLU A 95 -10.86 18.31 1.83
CA GLU A 95 -11.49 17.14 1.21
C GLU A 95 -10.81 15.82 1.58
N GLY A 96 -9.53 15.87 1.98
CA GLY A 96 -8.74 14.70 2.34
C GLY A 96 -7.83 14.26 1.21
N GLY A 97 -7.94 13.00 0.79
CA GLY A 97 -7.08 12.45 -0.25
C GLY A 97 -7.60 11.17 -0.90
N LEU A 98 -6.89 10.73 -1.94
CA LEU A 98 -7.18 9.50 -2.67
C LEU A 98 -5.95 8.59 -2.69
N ILE A 99 -6.21 7.29 -2.67
CA ILE A 99 -5.18 6.24 -2.79
C ILE A 99 -5.43 5.44 -4.07
N TYR A 100 -4.46 5.37 -4.96
CA TYR A 100 -4.54 4.51 -6.14
C TYR A 100 -3.54 3.36 -6.04
N GLU A 101 -4.01 2.16 -6.35
CA GLU A 101 -3.25 0.91 -6.24
C GLU A 101 -2.90 0.36 -7.62
N TYR A 102 -1.66 -0.07 -7.79
CA TYR A 102 -1.20 -0.71 -9.01
C TYR A 102 -0.23 -1.85 -8.66
N ALA A 103 -0.36 -2.97 -9.37
CA ALA A 103 0.62 -4.04 -9.32
C ALA A 103 0.72 -4.71 -10.69
N GLY A 104 1.92 -5.07 -11.12
CA GLY A 104 2.15 -5.58 -12.46
C GLY A 104 3.56 -6.08 -12.71
N TYR A 105 3.75 -6.64 -13.90
CA TYR A 105 5.06 -7.01 -14.45
C TYR A 105 5.70 -5.77 -15.05
N CYS A 106 6.41 -5.01 -14.23
CA CYS A 106 6.98 -3.72 -14.58
C CYS A 106 8.06 -3.34 -13.55
N THR A 107 8.84 -2.32 -13.86
CA THR A 107 9.77 -1.76 -12.87
C THR A 107 9.03 -0.95 -11.79
N LYS A 108 9.75 -0.65 -10.71
CA LYS A 108 9.30 0.23 -9.64
C LYS A 108 8.88 1.58 -10.19
N GLU A 109 9.71 2.17 -11.05
CA GLU A 109 9.48 3.50 -11.63
C GLU A 109 8.19 3.52 -12.48
N GLU A 110 7.98 2.48 -13.30
CA GLU A 110 6.75 2.34 -14.10
C GLU A 110 5.50 2.23 -13.22
N ALA A 111 5.59 1.48 -12.12
CA ALA A 111 4.51 1.35 -11.15
C ALA A 111 4.21 2.70 -10.44
N GLU A 112 5.24 3.43 -10.03
CA GLU A 112 5.11 4.75 -9.41
C GLU A 112 4.52 5.80 -10.36
N GLU A 113 4.95 5.79 -11.63
CA GLU A 113 4.37 6.64 -12.66
C GLU A 113 2.89 6.34 -12.90
N MET A 114 2.52 5.06 -12.90
CA MET A 114 1.13 4.64 -13.10
C MET A 114 0.22 5.16 -11.98
N VAL A 115 0.58 4.95 -10.72
CA VAL A 115 -0.22 5.44 -9.59
C VAL A 115 -0.25 6.97 -9.53
N LYS A 116 0.84 7.64 -9.94
CA LYS A 116 0.86 9.10 -10.06
C LYS A 116 -0.16 9.61 -11.08
N LYS A 117 -0.18 9.03 -12.29
CA LYS A 117 -1.17 9.34 -13.33
C LYS A 117 -2.60 9.11 -12.85
N MET A 118 -2.83 8.00 -12.13
CA MET A 118 -4.15 7.69 -11.55
C MET A 118 -4.59 8.70 -10.48
N VAL A 119 -3.67 9.14 -9.61
CA VAL A 119 -3.95 10.19 -8.61
C VAL A 119 -4.28 11.51 -9.30
N GLU A 120 -3.47 11.95 -10.27
CA GLU A 120 -3.70 13.19 -11.02
C GLU A 120 -5.05 13.18 -11.73
N GLU A 121 -5.42 12.07 -12.37
CA GLU A 121 -6.74 11.86 -12.97
C GLU A 121 -7.85 11.96 -11.91
N GLY A 122 -7.71 11.23 -10.81
CA GLY A 122 -8.70 11.17 -9.74
C GLY A 122 -8.97 12.52 -9.09
N PHE A 123 -7.94 13.35 -8.96
CA PHE A 123 -8.04 14.73 -8.48
C PHE A 123 -8.68 15.64 -9.51
N ARG A 124 -8.27 15.55 -10.78
CA ARG A 124 -8.84 16.34 -11.87
C ARG A 124 -10.34 16.13 -12.02
N VAL A 125 -10.79 14.87 -12.00
CA VAL A 125 -12.22 14.52 -12.11
C VAL A 125 -13.05 15.10 -10.96
N ARG A 126 -12.47 15.21 -9.76
CA ARG A 126 -13.15 15.79 -8.59
C ARG A 126 -13.02 17.31 -8.48
N GLY A 127 -12.25 17.94 -9.37
CA GLY A 127 -11.92 19.37 -9.27
C GLY A 127 -11.07 19.70 -8.04
N TRP A 128 -10.34 18.72 -7.48
CA TRP A 128 -9.47 18.92 -6.32
C TRP A 128 -8.09 19.37 -6.76
N LYS A 129 -7.47 20.26 -5.99
CA LYS A 129 -6.08 20.65 -6.18
C LYS A 129 -5.16 19.73 -5.38
N LEU A 130 -4.23 19.08 -6.07
CA LEU A 130 -3.22 18.23 -5.44
C LEU A 130 -2.18 19.12 -4.76
N LYS A 131 -2.07 19.00 -3.44
CA LYS A 131 -1.07 19.70 -2.63
C LYS A 131 0.18 18.85 -2.42
N GLU A 132 -0.02 17.57 -2.14
CA GLU A 132 1.07 16.64 -1.86
C GLU A 132 0.78 15.29 -2.51
N PHE A 133 1.83 14.66 -3.03
CA PHE A 133 1.82 13.30 -3.52
C PHE A 133 2.83 12.48 -2.72
N LYS A 134 2.35 11.37 -2.13
CA LYS A 134 3.19 10.36 -1.49
C LYS A 134 3.11 9.06 -2.27
N VAL A 135 4.18 8.28 -2.27
CA VAL A 135 4.22 6.99 -2.94
C VAL A 135 4.97 5.97 -2.10
N VAL A 136 4.50 4.73 -2.11
CA VAL A 136 5.23 3.58 -1.56
C VAL A 136 5.14 2.45 -2.56
N SER A 137 6.26 1.77 -2.76
CA SER A 137 6.39 0.77 -3.81
C SER A 137 7.39 -0.31 -3.42
N ALA A 138 7.27 -1.46 -4.06
CA ALA A 138 8.14 -2.63 -3.90
C ALA A 138 8.37 -3.26 -5.27
N GLU A 139 9.61 -3.66 -5.54
CA GLU A 139 10.02 -4.34 -6.77
C GLU A 139 10.90 -5.55 -6.42
N ILE A 140 10.64 -6.67 -7.10
CA ILE A 140 11.50 -7.85 -7.04
C ILE A 140 11.57 -8.53 -8.40
N THR A 141 12.79 -8.88 -8.82
CA THR A 141 13.00 -9.83 -9.91
C THR A 141 12.99 -11.24 -9.35
N VAL A 142 12.09 -12.07 -9.87
CA VAL A 142 11.95 -13.47 -9.47
C VAL A 142 13.23 -14.23 -9.83
N LYS A 143 13.75 -15.01 -8.89
CA LYS A 143 14.92 -15.88 -9.09
C LYS A 143 14.47 -17.32 -9.23
N ASP A 144 14.79 -18.17 -8.26
CA ASP A 144 14.53 -19.61 -8.23
C ASP A 144 13.28 -19.99 -7.41
N LYS A 145 12.67 -19.03 -6.70
CA LYS A 145 11.50 -19.24 -5.84
C LYS A 145 10.38 -18.27 -6.17
N PRO A 146 9.12 -18.65 -5.90
CA PRO A 146 8.01 -17.70 -5.89
C PRO A 146 8.34 -16.46 -5.06
N ALA A 147 8.07 -15.29 -5.63
CA ALA A 147 8.29 -14.00 -5.01
C ALA A 147 7.01 -13.16 -5.01
N ALA A 148 6.93 -12.24 -4.06
CA ALA A 148 5.84 -11.29 -3.92
C ALA A 148 6.38 -9.87 -3.73
N ALA A 149 5.69 -8.90 -4.32
CA ALA A 149 5.83 -7.49 -4.02
C ALA A 149 4.52 -6.97 -3.40
N VAL A 150 4.63 -6.23 -2.30
CA VAL A 150 3.48 -5.71 -1.55
C VAL A 150 3.70 -4.25 -1.19
N ALA A 151 2.69 -3.42 -1.42
CA ALA A 151 2.61 -2.03 -0.98
C ALA A 151 1.28 -1.82 -0.24
N ALA A 152 1.31 -1.17 0.93
CA ALA A 152 0.14 -0.97 1.78
C ALA A 152 0.10 0.43 2.40
N VAL A 153 -1.11 0.97 2.54
CA VAL A 153 -1.45 2.11 3.40
C VAL A 153 -2.37 1.59 4.49
N ILE A 154 -1.90 1.66 5.72
CA ILE A 154 -2.63 1.19 6.90
C ILE A 154 -3.19 2.40 7.63
N MET A 155 -4.43 2.30 8.10
CA MET A 155 -5.12 3.37 8.81
C MET A 155 -5.48 2.99 10.24
N PHE A 156 -5.18 3.89 11.19
CA PHE A 156 -5.46 3.71 12.60
C PHE A 156 -6.47 4.74 13.10
N PRO A 157 -7.38 4.36 14.04
CA PRO A 157 -8.42 5.27 14.54
C PRO A 157 -7.94 6.26 15.62
N TYR A 158 -6.71 6.12 16.13
CA TYR A 158 -6.17 6.88 17.26
C TYR A 158 -4.94 7.69 16.87
#